data_AF-A0A3C0K3L2-F1
#
_entry.id   AF-A0A3C0K3L2-F1
#
_cell.length_a   1.000
_cell.length_b   1.000
_cell.length_c   1.000
_cell.angle_alpha   90.00
_cell.angle_beta   90.00
_cell.angle_gamma   90.00
#
_symmetry.space_group_name_H-M   'P 1'
#
loop_
_entity.id
_entity.type
_entity.pdbx_description
1 polymer ?
#
loop_
_entity_poly.entity_id
_entity_poly.type
_entity_poly.pdbx_seq_one_letter_code
_entity_poly.pdbx_strand_id
1 'polypeptide(L)'
;MIRSWFKVFYAVEFIGVGVFMPYMAMFFIRKNLTSIEVGYLLAITPFAGFISQPFWGLISDKLNLTKTLVTIGCFVTSVLVLALIFTDSFWVLLLIVAIISIVRSPIHPN
;
A
#
# COMPACT_ATOMS: atom_id res chain seq x y z
N MET A 1 19.78 -9.85 19.71
CA MET A 1 19.62 -10.79 18.57
C MET A 1 18.24 -10.58 17.96
N ILE A 2 18.15 -10.13 16.70
CA ILE A 2 16.86 -10.00 15.99
C ILE A 2 16.29 -11.41 15.74
N ARG A 3 15.02 -11.63 16.12
CA ARG A 3 14.34 -12.91 15.91
C ARG A 3 14.22 -13.22 14.41
N SER A 4 14.38 -14.48 14.04
CA SER A 4 14.37 -14.94 12.64
C SER A 4 13.09 -14.59 11.88
N TRP A 5 11.92 -14.66 12.53
CA TRP A 5 10.63 -14.34 11.89
C TRP A 5 10.53 -12.88 11.43
N PHE A 6 11.15 -11.92 12.13
CA PHE A 6 11.16 -10.52 11.69
C PHE A 6 11.94 -10.36 10.38
N LYS A 7 13.03 -11.12 10.21
CA LYS A 7 13.81 -11.09 8.96
C LYS A 7 12.98 -11.61 7.79
N VAL A 8 12.24 -12.69 8.01
CA VAL A 8 11.36 -13.28 6.99
C VAL A 8 10.24 -12.30 6.63
N PHE A 9 9.63 -11.65 7.63
CA PHE A 9 8.58 -10.64 7.39
C PHE A 9 9.07 -9.51 6.47
N TYR A 10 10.20 -8.88 6.80
CA TYR A 10 10.76 -7.81 5.96
C TYR A 10 11.21 -8.32 4.59
N ALA A 11 11.78 -9.53 4.51
CA ALA A 11 12.15 -10.10 3.23
C ALA A 11 10.94 -10.25 2.29
N VAL A 12 9.82 -10.78 2.80
CA VAL A 12 8.58 -10.94 2.03
C VAL A 12 7.99 -9.59 1.63
N GLU A 13 7.97 -8.62 2.54
CA GLU A 13 7.46 -7.27 2.26
C GLU A 13 8.26 -6.59 1.15
N PHE A 14 9.59 -6.58 1.25
CA PHE A 14 10.45 -5.94 0.25
C PHE A 14 10.47 -6.68 -1.08
N ILE A 15 10.30 -8.01 -1.10
CA ILE A 15 10.08 -8.76 -2.36
C ILE A 15 8.80 -8.26 -3.04
N GLY A 16 7.70 -8.12 -2.30
CA GLY A 16 6.45 -7.60 -2.84
C GLY A 16 6.60 -6.19 -3.41
N VAL A 17 7.26 -5.30 -2.68
CA VAL A 17 7.55 -3.94 -3.14
C VAL A 17 8.43 -3.95 -4.40
N GLY A 18 9.50 -4.75 -4.41
CA GLY A 18 10.43 -4.86 -5.54
C GLY A 18 9.79 -5.43 -6.81
N VAL A 19 8.80 -6.31 -6.68
CA VAL A 19 8.05 -6.86 -7.82
C VAL A 19 6.94 -5.92 -8.28
N PHE A 20 6.28 -5.18 -7.39
CA PHE A 20 5.11 -4.40 -7.77
C PHE A 20 5.45 -2.97 -8.20
N MET A 21 6.28 -2.27 -7.43
CA MET A 21 6.54 -0.84 -7.58
C MET A 21 7.12 -0.44 -8.95
N PRO A 22 8.11 -1.14 -9.55
CA PRO A 22 8.63 -0.77 -10.86
C PRO A 22 7.65 -1.04 -12.01
N TYR A 23 6.70 -1.96 -11.82
CA TYR A 23 5.73 -2.34 -12.85
C TYR A 23 4.37 -1.66 -12.68
N MET A 24 4.13 -0.94 -11.58
CA MET A 24 2.83 -0.34 -11.26
C MET A 24 2.34 0.62 -12.36
N ALA A 25 3.22 1.48 -12.88
CA ALA A 25 2.88 2.38 -13.98
C ALA A 25 2.50 1.60 -15.26
N MET A 26 3.32 0.60 -15.63
CA MET A 26 3.07 -0.24 -16.80
C MET A 26 1.79 -1.06 -16.65
N PHE A 27 1.46 -1.53 -15.44
CA PHE A 27 0.22 -2.24 -15.15
C PHE A 27 -1.01 -1.39 -15.49
N PHE A 28 -1.02 -0.13 -15.07
CA PHE A 28 -2.11 0.79 -15.37
C PHE A 28 -2.17 1.19 -16.85
N ILE A 29 -1.02 1.39 -17.51
CA ILE A 29 -0.97 1.64 -18.96
C ILE A 29 -1.60 0.47 -19.74
N ARG A 30 -1.31 -0.78 -19.33
CA ARG A 30 -1.89 -1.98 -19.96
C ARG A 30 -3.40 -2.15 -19.70
N LYS A 31 -3.97 -1.42 -18.74
CA LYS A 31 -5.43 -1.32 -18.52
C LYS A 31 -6.10 -0.23 -19.38
N ASN A 32 -5.42 0.27 -20.41
CA ASN A 32 -5.88 1.32 -21.33
C ASN A 32 -6.11 2.69 -20.65
N LEU A 33 -5.46 2.94 -19.51
CA LEU A 33 -5.49 4.25 -18.86
C LEU A 33 -4.58 5.23 -19.60
N THR A 34 -4.99 6.49 -19.63
CA THR A 34 -4.19 7.59 -20.19
C THR A 34 -2.98 7.89 -19.29
N SER A 35 -1.92 8.46 -19.86
CA SER A 35 -0.72 8.84 -19.09
C SER A 35 -1.02 9.81 -17.94
N ILE A 36 -2.04 10.66 -18.09
CA ILE A 36 -2.48 11.60 -17.06
C ILE A 36 -3.16 10.84 -15.90
N GLU A 37 -4.05 9.91 -16.19
CA GLU A 37 -4.70 9.05 -15.18
C GLU A 37 -3.68 8.22 -14.41
N VAL A 38 -2.71 7.63 -15.10
CA VAL A 38 -1.60 6.93 -14.45
C VAL A 38 -0.83 7.89 -13.54
N GLY A 39 -0.54 9.10 -14.01
CA GLY A 39 0.09 10.14 -13.19
C GLY A 39 -0.68 10.43 -11.90
N TYR A 40 -2.01 10.53 -11.96
CA TYR A 40 -2.85 10.69 -10.76
C TYR A 40 -2.78 9.49 -9.81
N LEU A 41 -2.81 8.26 -10.33
CA LEU A 41 -2.67 7.03 -9.51
C LEU A 41 -1.31 6.95 -8.83
N LEU A 42 -0.24 7.36 -9.51
CA LEU A 42 1.09 7.42 -8.91
C LEU A 42 1.18 8.53 -7.86
N ALA A 43 0.59 9.70 -8.12
CA ALA A 43 0.64 10.86 -7.22
C ALA A 43 -0.21 10.70 -5.95
N ILE A 44 -1.38 10.05 -6.04
CA ILE A 44 -2.23 9.81 -4.86
C ILE A 44 -1.54 8.88 -3.87
N THR A 45 -0.63 8.02 -4.35
CA THR A 45 0.06 7.03 -3.51
C THR A 45 0.85 7.68 -2.35
N PRO A 46 1.83 8.58 -2.60
CA PRO A 46 2.54 9.28 -1.52
C PRO A 46 1.68 10.33 -0.82
N PHE A 47 0.73 10.96 -1.52
CA PHE A 47 -0.13 11.99 -0.93
C PHE A 47 -1.04 11.44 0.17
N ALA A 48 -1.75 10.34 -0.12
CA ALA A 48 -2.61 9.68 0.86
C ALA A 48 -1.79 9.09 2.01
N GLY A 49 -0.60 8.54 1.71
CA GLY A 49 0.35 8.06 2.71
C GLY A 49 0.74 9.17 3.70
N PHE A 50 1.20 10.32 3.19
CA PHE A 50 1.60 11.47 3.98
C PHE A 50 0.50 11.96 4.93
N ILE A 51 -0.74 12.05 4.43
CA ILE A 51 -1.89 12.47 5.25
C ILE A 51 -2.19 11.44 6.33
N SER A 52 -2.10 10.14 6.01
CA SER A 52 -2.47 9.06 6.93
C SER A 52 -1.46 8.78 8.04
N GLN A 53 -0.17 9.06 7.82
CA GLN A 53 0.92 8.80 8.77
C GLN A 53 0.66 9.32 10.20
N PRO A 54 0.30 10.60 10.44
CA PRO A 54 0.09 11.12 11.78
C PRO A 54 -1.08 10.44 12.51
N PHE A 55 -2.14 10.08 11.79
CA PHE A 55 -3.30 9.40 12.39
C PHE A 55 -2.92 8.01 12.89
N TRP A 56 -2.20 7.24 12.08
CA TRP A 56 -1.77 5.89 12.48
C TRP A 56 -0.74 5.91 13.61
N GLY A 57 0.15 6.89 13.65
CA GLY A 57 1.09 7.07 14.78
C GLY A 57 0.34 7.27 16.10
N LEU A 58 -0.62 8.21 16.12
CA LEU A 58 -1.44 8.47 17.32
C LEU A 58 -2.25 7.24 17.76
N ILE A 59 -2.84 6.51 16.82
CA ILE A 59 -3.66 5.31 17.12
C ILE A 59 -2.78 4.17 17.64
N SER A 60 -1.64 3.93 16.99
CA SER A 60 -0.68 2.88 17.37
C SER A 60 -0.19 3.10 18.80
N ASP A 61 0.23 4.34 19.11
CA ASP A 61 0.85 4.67 20.39
C ASP A 61 -0.16 4.68 21.55
N LYS A 62 -1.37 5.20 21.31
CA LYS A 62 -2.42 5.23 22.35
C LYS A 62 -2.98 3.86 22.69
N LEU A 63 -3.11 2.99 21.70
CA LEU A 63 -3.77 1.69 21.88
C LEU A 63 -2.78 0.53 22.07
N ASN A 64 -1.47 0.75 21.92
CA ASN A 64 -0.44 -0.29 21.92
C ASN A 64 -0.74 -1.43 20.90
N LEU A 65 -1.40 -1.09 19.80
CA LEU A 65 -1.91 -2.05 18.81
C LEU A 65 -1.01 -2.20 17.57
N THR A 66 0.24 -1.74 17.62
CA THR A 66 1.15 -1.70 16.46
C THR A 66 1.19 -3.02 15.69
N LYS A 67 1.33 -4.16 16.39
CA LYS A 67 1.36 -5.48 15.75
C LYS A 67 0.05 -5.85 15.06
N THR A 68 -1.07 -5.52 15.69
CA THR A 68 -2.41 -5.78 15.15
C THR A 68 -2.67 -4.93 13.92
N LEU A 69 -2.30 -3.64 13.96
CA LEU A 69 -2.41 -2.72 12.83
C LEU A 69 -1.58 -3.17 11.63
N VAL A 70 -0.33 -3.59 11.84
CA VAL A 70 0.51 -4.13 10.77
C VAL A 70 -0.10 -5.39 10.18
N THR A 71 -0.61 -6.31 11.01
CA THR A 71 -1.20 -7.57 10.55
C THR A 71 -2.45 -7.33 9.70
N ILE A 72 -3.37 -6.49 10.18
CA ILE A 72 -4.57 -6.09 9.45
C ILE A 72 -4.18 -5.35 8.16
N GLY A 73 -3.19 -4.45 8.25
CA GLY A 73 -2.68 -3.69 7.11
C GLY A 73 -2.15 -4.59 6.00
N CYS A 74 -1.34 -5.61 6.32
CA CYS A 74 -0.85 -6.58 5.36
C CYS A 74 -1.99 -7.35 4.69
N PHE A 75 -2.98 -7.82 5.47
CA PHE A 75 -4.11 -8.58 4.94
C PHE A 75 -4.97 -7.74 4.00
N VAL A 76 -5.38 -6.55 4.43
CA VAL A 76 -6.19 -5.63 3.64
C VAL A 76 -5.44 -5.18 2.39
N THR A 77 -4.15 -4.87 2.48
CA THR A 77 -3.32 -4.53 1.32
C THR A 77 -3.29 -5.68 0.30
N SER A 78 -3.13 -6.92 0.77
CA SER A 78 -3.10 -8.10 -0.12
C SER A 78 -4.42 -8.27 -0.87
N VAL A 79 -5.56 -8.11 -0.20
CA VAL A 79 -6.89 -8.18 -0.83
C VAL A 79 -7.09 -7.05 -1.85
N LEU A 80 -6.70 -5.82 -1.51
CA LEU A 80 -6.86 -4.67 -2.39
C LEU A 80 -5.97 -4.73 -3.63
N VAL A 81 -4.73 -5.24 -3.49
CA VAL A 81 -3.84 -5.44 -4.65
C VAL A 81 -4.43 -6.46 -5.62
N LEU A 82 -5.06 -7.54 -5.11
CA LEU A 82 -5.79 -8.49 -5.97
C LEU A 82 -7.02 -7.84 -6.62
N ALA A 83 -7.73 -6.96 -5.90
CA ALA A 83 -8.89 -6.24 -6.43
C ALA A 83 -8.55 -5.36 -7.65
N LEU A 84 -7.32 -4.84 -7.75
CA LEU A 84 -6.86 -4.07 -8.92
C LEU A 84 -6.96 -4.87 -10.24
N ILE A 85 -6.89 -6.19 -10.20
CA ILE A 85 -6.95 -7.04 -11.39
C ILE A 85 -8.35 -6.98 -12.01
N PHE A 86 -9.41 -6.93 -11.19
CA PHE A 86 -10.79 -7.13 -11.61
C PHE A 86 -11.52 -5.86 -12.09
N THR A 87 -10.85 -4.71 -12.11
CA THR A 87 -11.48 -3.44 -12.52
C THR A 87 -10.57 -2.63 -13.42
N ASP A 88 -11.13 -2.04 -14.47
CA ASP A 88 -10.43 -1.14 -15.40
C ASP A 88 -10.92 0.32 -15.24
N SER A 89 -11.89 0.56 -14.36
CA SER A 89 -12.44 1.89 -14.13
C SER A 89 -11.46 2.75 -13.33
N PHE A 90 -10.99 3.85 -13.93
CA PHE A 90 -10.07 4.80 -13.31
C PHE A 90 -10.49 5.22 -11.89
N TRP A 91 -11.75 5.64 -11.70
CA TRP A 91 -12.24 6.10 -10.39
C TRP A 91 -12.20 5.02 -9.31
N VAL A 92 -12.45 3.77 -9.69
CA VAL A 92 -12.41 2.64 -8.77
C VAL A 92 -10.97 2.30 -8.43
N LEU A 93 -10.08 2.31 -9.43
CA LEU A 93 -8.64 2.13 -9.22
C LEU A 93 -8.05 3.23 -8.33
N LEU A 94 -8.46 4.48 -8.53
CA LEU A 94 -8.01 5.61 -7.72
C LEU A 94 -8.43 5.46 -6.26
N LEU A 95 -9.67 5.03 -6.02
CA LEU A 95 -10.15 4.73 -4.68
C LEU A 95 -9.39 3.56 -4.04
N ILE A 96 -9.17 2.46 -4.77
CA ILE A 96 -8.41 1.30 -4.28
C ILE A 96 -6.98 1.71 -3.93
N VAL A 97 -6.28 2.42 -4.82
CA VAL A 97 -4.89 2.87 -4.60
C VAL A 97 -4.80 3.83 -3.41
N ALA A 98 -5.75 4.75 -3.26
CA ALA A 98 -5.81 5.63 -2.11
C ALA A 98 -5.96 4.86 -0.78
N ILE A 99 -6.87 3.87 -0.74
CA ILE A 99 -7.05 3.02 0.45
C ILE A 99 -5.80 2.19 0.72
N ILE A 100 -5.19 1.60 -0.31
CA ILE A 100 -3.92 0.87 -0.16
C ILE A 100 -2.88 1.77 0.50
N SER A 101 -2.70 3.00 0.03
CA SER A 101 -1.72 3.93 0.62
C SER A 101 -1.99 4.25 2.09
N ILE A 102 -3.25 4.49 2.44
CA ILE A 102 -3.64 4.78 3.82
C ILE A 102 -3.36 3.58 4.72
N VAL A 103 -3.70 2.37 4.27
CA VAL A 103 -3.57 1.14 5.04
C VAL A 103 -2.12 0.65 5.13
N ARG A 104 -1.30 0.95 4.12
CA ARG A 104 0.12 0.56 4.05
C ARG A 104 1.03 1.49 4.85
N SER A 105 0.60 2.72 5.14
CA SER A 105 1.35 3.72 5.91
C SER A 105 1.96 3.22 7.23
N PRO A 106 1.27 2.44 8.10
CA PRO A 106 1.84 1.94 9.35
C PRO A 106 2.79 0.74 9.19
N ILE A 107 2.86 0.14 7.99
CA ILE A 107 3.70 -1.06 7.72
C ILE A 107 5.16 -0.66 7.50
N HIS A 108 5.40 0.53 6.96
CA HIS A 108 6.73 1.08 6.74
C HIS A 108 7.07 2.02 7.91
N PRO A 109 7.83 1.56 8.91
CA PRO A 109 8.34 2.46 9.94
C PRO A 109 9.36 3.39 9.28
N ASN A 110 9.14 4.71 9.39
CA ASN A 110 10.19 5.70 9.11
C ASN A 110 11.24 5.67 10.23
#